data_AF-A0A8H5HLS4-F1
#
_entry.id   AF-A0A8H5HLS4-F1
#
_cell.length_a   1.000
_cell.length_b   1.000
_cell.length_c   1.000
_cell.angle_alpha   90.00
_cell.angle_beta   90.00
_cell.angle_gamma   90.00
#
_symmetry.space_group_name_H-M   'P 1'
#
loop_
_entity.id
_entity.type
_entity.pdbx_description
1 polymer ?
#
loop_
_entity_poly.entity_id
_entity_poly.type
_entity_poly.pdbx_seq_one_letter_code
_entity_poly.pdbx_strand_id
1 'polypeptide(L)'
;MFFSAAKFSAFVAAISGIAFIVVPTTAIPILSTVSARATYTGDGTYFDAGLGACGIVNTDADMIAAVGHVTFDTYPGATANPNLNPICGKKSNRELRSVCPPADLSVGRIHGVTWDYAA
;
A
#
# COMPACT_ATOMS: atom_id res chain seq x y z
N MET A 1 16.27 -45.90 -33.46
CA MET A 1 16.51 -46.29 -34.86
C MET A 1 15.72 -45.33 -35.72
N PHE A 2 16.22 -44.47 -36.63
CA PHE A 2 17.53 -44.17 -37.19
C PHE A 2 17.32 -42.93 -38.12
N PHE A 3 18.24 -41.94 -38.10
CA PHE A 3 18.55 -40.94 -39.17
C PHE A 3 17.45 -39.93 -39.61
N SER A 4 17.64 -38.69 -40.09
CA SER A 4 18.72 -37.76 -40.47
C SER A 4 17.99 -36.45 -40.85
N ALA A 5 18.45 -35.23 -40.57
CA ALA A 5 19.29 -34.48 -41.51
C ALA A 5 19.93 -33.26 -40.84
N ALA A 6 21.25 -33.27 -40.80
CA ALA A 6 22.07 -32.10 -40.57
C ALA A 6 22.43 -31.45 -41.92
N LYS A 7 22.80 -30.15 -41.83
CA LYS A 7 23.70 -29.38 -42.72
C LYS A 7 23.01 -28.41 -43.68
N PHE A 8 23.07 -27.12 -43.33
CA PHE A 8 23.37 -26.06 -44.31
C PHE A 8 24.49 -25.20 -43.71
N SER A 9 25.70 -25.42 -44.24
CA SER A 9 26.88 -24.62 -43.95
C SER A 9 27.12 -23.68 -45.13
N ALA A 10 27.41 -22.42 -44.83
CA ALA A 10 28.57 -21.67 -45.34
C ALA A 10 28.25 -20.23 -45.81
N PHE A 11 29.03 -19.31 -45.23
CA PHE A 11 29.72 -18.19 -45.90
C PHE A 11 28.91 -17.17 -46.70
N VAL A 12 28.78 -15.94 -46.17
CA VAL A 12 29.11 -14.73 -46.95
C VAL A 12 29.82 -13.71 -46.04
N ALA A 13 30.93 -13.22 -46.56
CA ALA A 13 31.89 -12.31 -45.95
C ALA A 13 31.38 -10.86 -45.83
N ALA A 14 32.04 -10.13 -44.93
CA ALA A 14 31.87 -8.71 -44.66
C ALA A 14 32.09 -7.82 -45.90
N ILE A 15 31.21 -6.81 -46.10
CA ILE A 15 31.56 -5.46 -46.58
C ILE A 15 30.40 -4.47 -46.33
N SER A 16 30.73 -3.40 -45.59
CA SER A 16 30.18 -2.03 -45.64
C SER A 16 28.80 -1.82 -46.29
N GLY A 17 27.78 -1.67 -45.44
CA GLY A 17 26.51 -1.03 -45.79
C GLY A 17 25.70 -0.85 -44.52
N ILE A 18 25.34 0.40 -44.20
CA ILE A 18 24.53 0.72 -43.01
C ILE A 18 23.13 0.17 -43.24
N ALA A 19 22.91 -1.10 -42.89
CA ALA A 19 21.59 -1.67 -42.75
C ALA A 19 21.20 -1.55 -41.28
N PHE A 20 20.43 -0.51 -40.95
CA PHE A 20 19.74 -0.42 -39.66
C PHE A 20 18.88 -1.68 -39.50
N ILE A 21 19.34 -2.60 -38.65
CA ILE A 21 18.51 -3.70 -38.18
C ILE A 21 17.42 -3.05 -37.32
N VAL A 22 16.22 -2.92 -37.88
CA VAL A 22 15.04 -2.51 -37.12
C VAL A 22 14.72 -3.66 -36.17
N VAL A 23 15.27 -3.61 -34.96
CA VAL A 23 14.86 -4.49 -33.88
C VAL A 23 13.41 -4.10 -33.55
N PRO A 24 12.42 -5.00 -33.67
CA PRO A 24 11.10 -4.73 -33.16
C PRO A 24 11.23 -4.59 -31.65
N THR A 25 11.21 -3.35 -31.15
CA THR A 25 11.08 -3.09 -29.72
C THR A 25 9.68 -3.54 -29.32
N THR A 26 9.53 -4.81 -28.96
CA THR A 26 8.36 -5.26 -28.22
C THR A 26 8.36 -4.48 -26.92
N ALA A 27 7.37 -3.62 -26.73
CA ALA A 27 7.19 -2.93 -25.47
C ALA A 27 7.02 -3.99 -24.39
N ILE A 28 8.03 -4.15 -23.54
CA ILE A 28 7.93 -5.00 -22.35
C ILE A 28 6.93 -4.28 -21.44
N PRO A 29 5.78 -4.88 -21.10
CA PRO A 29 4.89 -4.27 -20.12
C PRO A 29 5.66 -4.21 -18.80
N ILE A 30 5.97 -2.99 -18.34
CA ILE A 30 6.44 -2.78 -16.97
C ILE A 30 5.29 -3.19 -16.04
N LEU A 31 5.43 -4.34 -15.39
CA LEU A 31 4.49 -4.79 -14.37
C LEU A 31 4.60 -3.85 -13.17
N SER A 32 3.85 -2.75 -13.23
CA SER A 32 3.66 -1.86 -12.10
C SER A 32 2.74 -2.60 -11.15
N THR A 33 3.30 -3.22 -10.11
CA THR A 33 2.53 -3.77 -9.02
C THR A 33 1.91 -2.61 -8.25
N VAL A 34 0.76 -2.14 -8.71
CA VAL A 34 -0.11 -1.28 -7.90
C VAL A 34 -0.54 -2.15 -6.72
N SER A 35 0.17 -2.00 -5.59
CA SER A 35 -0.23 -2.60 -4.32
C SER A 35 -1.61 -2.06 -3.98
N ALA A 36 -2.62 -2.92 -4.08
CA ALA A 36 -3.97 -2.57 -3.71
C ALA A 36 -3.98 -2.27 -2.20
N ARG A 37 -4.17 -0.99 -1.83
CA ARG A 37 -4.39 -0.63 -0.43
C ARG A 37 -5.79 -1.06 -0.03
N ALA A 38 -5.89 -1.80 1.08
CA ALA A 38 -7.16 -2.09 1.69
C ALA A 38 -7.79 -0.77 2.19
N THR A 39 -9.02 -0.50 1.74
CA THR A 39 -9.84 0.60 2.25
C THR A 39 -10.82 0.03 3.26
N TYR A 40 -10.91 0.67 4.42
CA TYR A 40 -11.80 0.32 5.50
C TYR A 40 -12.90 1.37 5.63
N THR A 41 -14.08 0.94 6.07
CA THR A 41 -15.22 1.82 6.34
C THR A 41 -15.78 1.51 7.72
N GLY A 42 -16.20 2.53 8.45
CA GLY A 42 -16.81 2.35 9.77
C GLY A 42 -17.24 3.67 10.40
N ASP A 43 -17.39 3.64 11.71
CA ASP A 43 -17.73 4.82 12.50
C ASP A 43 -16.48 5.38 13.18
N GLY A 44 -16.39 6.71 13.23
CA GLY A 44 -15.36 7.45 13.95
C GLY A 44 -15.94 8.21 15.13
N THR A 45 -15.11 8.43 16.15
CA THR A 45 -15.39 9.32 17.28
C THR A 45 -14.14 10.15 17.54
N TYR A 46 -14.24 11.21 18.35
CA TYR A 46 -13.10 12.00 18.80
C TYR A 46 -12.86 11.79 20.29
N PHE A 47 -11.63 12.03 20.73
CA PHE A 47 -11.19 11.86 22.11
C PHE A 47 -10.08 12.87 22.42
N ASP A 48 -9.93 13.21 23.70
CA ASP A 48 -8.82 14.02 24.17
C ASP A 48 -7.54 13.17 24.23
N ALA A 49 -6.44 13.71 23.73
CA ALA A 49 -5.18 12.99 23.63
C ALA A 49 -4.54 12.74 25.00
N GLY A 50 -3.71 11.70 25.04
CA GLY A 50 -3.01 11.28 26.25
C GLY A 50 -2.09 10.08 25.99
N LEU A 51 -1.95 9.21 26.98
CA LEU A 51 -1.18 7.97 26.84
C LEU A 51 -1.97 6.94 26.02
N GLY A 52 -1.46 6.58 24.84
CA GLY A 52 -2.06 5.56 23.98
C GLY A 52 -1.57 4.13 24.26
N ALA A 53 -2.26 3.14 23.68
CA ALA A 53 -1.91 1.71 23.79
C ALA A 53 -0.53 1.35 23.21
N CYS A 54 0.02 2.21 22.35
CA CYS A 54 1.36 2.09 21.83
C CYS A 54 2.45 2.60 22.79
N GLY A 55 2.07 3.08 23.98
CA GLY A 55 3.01 3.63 24.97
C GLY A 55 3.55 5.02 24.61
N ILE A 56 2.89 5.69 23.67
CA ILE A 56 3.23 7.05 23.22
C ILE A 56 2.27 8.03 23.88
N VAL A 57 2.82 9.09 24.47
CA VAL A 57 2.05 10.22 24.98
C VAL A 57 1.90 11.23 23.85
N ASN A 58 0.66 11.52 23.47
CA ASN A 58 0.33 12.54 22.49
C ASN A 58 -0.45 13.68 23.14
N THR A 59 -0.48 14.81 22.46
CA THR A 59 -1.22 16.02 22.85
C THR A 59 -2.35 16.29 21.85
N ASP A 60 -3.32 17.14 22.22
CA ASP A 60 -4.45 17.47 21.34
C ASP A 60 -4.03 18.22 20.06
N ALA A 61 -2.79 18.72 20.02
CA ALA A 61 -2.19 19.31 18.83
C ALA A 61 -1.70 18.26 17.81
N ASP A 62 -1.55 17.01 18.24
CA ASP A 62 -1.05 15.93 17.39
C ASP A 62 -2.19 15.30 16.58
N MET A 63 -1.97 15.14 15.27
CA MET A 63 -2.91 14.42 14.41
C MET A 63 -2.79 12.91 14.65
N ILE A 64 -3.59 12.42 15.58
CA ILE A 64 -3.62 11.02 15.98
C ILE A 64 -4.96 10.36 15.68
N ALA A 65 -4.93 9.07 15.42
CA ALA A 65 -6.12 8.24 15.29
C ALA A 65 -5.96 6.99 16.18
N ALA A 66 -7.00 6.67 16.93
CA ALA A 66 -7.09 5.43 17.68
C ALA A 66 -7.90 4.39 16.90
N VAL A 67 -7.48 3.13 16.96
CA VAL A 67 -8.18 2.00 16.35
C VAL A 67 -8.88 1.19 17.43
N GLY A 68 -10.02 0.58 17.08
CA GLY A 68 -10.79 -0.23 18.02
C GLY A 68 -10.01 -1.47 18.49
N HIS A 69 -10.32 -1.94 19.70
CA HIS A 69 -9.59 -3.06 20.35
C HIS A 69 -9.53 -4.31 19.46
N VAL A 70 -10.62 -4.69 18.78
CA VAL A 70 -10.64 -5.87 17.91
C VAL A 70 -9.58 -5.76 16.81
N THR A 71 -9.51 -4.60 16.14
CA THR A 71 -8.52 -4.38 15.07
C THR A 71 -7.11 -4.31 15.62
N PHE A 72 -6.92 -3.76 16.82
CA PHE A 72 -5.64 -3.72 17.50
C PHE A 72 -5.14 -5.13 17.83
N ASP A 73 -5.97 -5.95 18.49
CA ASP A 73 -5.61 -7.28 18.98
C ASP A 73 -5.45 -8.30 17.84
N THR A 74 -6.24 -8.16 16.77
CA THR A 74 -6.18 -9.05 15.59
C THR A 74 -5.20 -8.58 14.52
N TYR A 75 -4.48 -7.46 14.75
CA TYR A 75 -3.55 -6.94 13.76
C TYR A 75 -2.44 -7.98 13.47
N PRO A 76 -2.07 -8.20 12.19
CA PRO A 76 -1.00 -9.13 11.85
C PRO A 76 0.30 -8.81 12.59
N GLY A 77 0.76 -9.75 13.42
CA GLY A 77 1.96 -9.60 14.25
C GLY A 77 1.74 -8.89 15.59
N ALA A 78 0.50 -8.67 16.02
CA ALA A 78 0.20 -8.25 17.39
C ALA A 78 0.78 -9.25 18.40
N THR A 79 1.34 -8.73 19.49
CA THR A 79 1.94 -9.53 20.56
C THR A 79 1.24 -9.25 21.88
N ALA A 80 1.58 -10.02 22.94
CA ALA A 80 1.07 -9.77 24.28
C ALA A 80 1.49 -8.39 24.83
N ASN A 81 2.55 -7.77 24.30
CA ASN A 81 2.93 -6.40 24.64
C ASN A 81 2.28 -5.43 23.64
N PRO A 82 1.28 -4.63 24.06
CA PRO A 82 0.56 -3.71 23.17
C PRO A 82 1.48 -2.61 22.59
N ASN A 83 2.54 -2.24 23.32
CA ASN A 83 3.51 -1.25 22.85
C ASN A 83 4.33 -1.74 21.65
N LEU A 84 4.38 -3.05 21.41
CA LEU A 84 5.09 -3.68 20.30
C LEU A 84 4.15 -4.09 19.16
N ASN A 85 2.90 -3.59 19.15
CA ASN A 85 1.97 -3.92 18.09
C ASN A 85 2.43 -3.27 16.76
N PRO A 86 2.54 -4.02 15.65
CA PRO A 86 2.99 -3.48 14.36
C PRO A 86 2.08 -2.41 13.73
N ILE A 87 0.88 -2.21 14.27
CA ILE A 87 -0.02 -1.11 13.93
C ILE A 87 0.47 0.24 14.48
N CYS A 88 1.28 0.22 15.55
CA CYS A 88 1.82 1.42 16.17
C CYS A 88 2.71 2.18 15.17
N GLY A 89 2.50 3.50 15.08
CA GLY A 89 3.24 4.37 14.16
C GLY A 89 2.81 4.28 12.69
N LYS A 90 1.81 3.45 12.35
CA LYS A 90 1.18 3.48 11.03
C LYS A 90 0.45 4.80 10.85
N LYS A 91 0.65 5.43 9.68
CA LYS A 91 -0.06 6.66 9.28
C LYS A 91 -1.21 6.29 8.36
N SER A 92 -2.28 7.07 8.33
CA SER A 92 -3.26 6.99 7.24
C SER A 92 -2.79 7.85 6.07
N ASN A 93 -2.92 7.34 4.84
CA ASN A 93 -2.46 8.04 3.64
C ASN A 93 -3.46 9.11 3.20
N ARG A 94 -4.75 8.75 3.21
CA ARG A 94 -5.79 9.74 3.04
C ARG A 94 -6.09 10.35 4.39
N GLU A 95 -6.08 11.68 4.40
CA GLU A 95 -6.96 12.48 5.25
C GLU A 95 -8.23 11.68 5.44
N LEU A 96 -8.60 11.41 6.70
CA LEU A 96 -9.92 10.87 7.03
C LEU A 96 -10.88 11.64 6.14
N ARG A 97 -11.38 11.01 5.08
CA ARG A 97 -12.36 11.65 4.20
C ARG A 97 -13.66 11.56 4.96
N SER A 98 -13.69 12.17 6.14
CA SER A 98 -14.83 12.93 6.58
C SER A 98 -15.10 13.94 5.47
N VAL A 99 -15.85 13.49 4.47
CA VAL A 99 -16.92 14.34 3.98
C VAL A 99 -17.83 14.49 5.19
N CYS A 100 -17.43 15.42 6.02
CA CYS A 100 -18.15 15.96 7.14
C CYS A 100 -18.74 17.22 6.51
N PRO A 101 -19.88 17.13 5.78
CA PRO A 101 -20.70 18.32 5.65
C PRO A 101 -21.00 18.70 7.09
N PRO A 102 -20.66 19.93 7.50
CA PRO A 102 -20.26 20.31 8.87
C PRO A 102 -20.86 19.37 9.91
N ALA A 103 -20.18 18.24 10.16
CA ALA A 103 -20.61 17.26 11.13
C ALA A 103 -20.30 17.90 12.45
N ASP A 104 -21.37 18.42 13.01
CA ASP A 104 -21.43 18.97 14.35
C ASP A 104 -20.70 18.02 15.29
N LEU A 105 -19.61 18.49 15.89
CA LEU A 105 -18.87 17.75 16.90
C LEU A 105 -19.80 17.33 18.06
N SER A 106 -20.95 18.00 18.24
CA SER A 106 -21.98 17.64 19.21
C SER A 106 -22.64 16.29 18.97
N VAL A 107 -22.51 15.68 17.78
CA VAL A 107 -23.07 14.35 17.49
C VAL A 107 -22.25 13.24 18.17
N GLY A 108 -21.00 13.50 18.56
CA GLY A 108 -20.13 12.55 19.26
C GLY A 108 -19.72 11.31 18.45
N ARG A 109 -20.31 11.10 17.26
CA ARG A 109 -20.04 9.99 16.34
C ARG A 109 -20.21 10.43 14.89
N ILE A 110 -19.25 10.03 14.06
CA ILE A 110 -19.23 10.25 12.61
C ILE A 110 -19.47 8.90 11.95
N HIS A 111 -20.52 8.77 11.16
CA HIS A 111 -20.84 7.54 10.44
C HIS A 111 -20.22 7.53 9.04
N GLY A 112 -19.88 6.33 8.55
CA GLY A 112 -19.43 6.15 7.17
C GLY A 112 -18.02 6.70 6.89
N VAL A 113 -17.19 6.80 7.92
CA VAL A 113 -15.78 7.18 7.79
C VAL A 113 -15.04 6.13 6.99
N THR A 114 -14.25 6.55 6.02
CA THR A 114 -13.40 5.67 5.22
C THR A 114 -11.93 5.99 5.45
N TRP A 115 -11.10 4.98 5.70
CA TRP A 115 -9.65 5.14 5.91
C TRP A 115 -8.83 4.03 5.25
N ASP A 116 -7.55 4.33 4.99
CA ASP A 116 -6.57 3.37 4.49
C ASP A 116 -5.22 3.61 5.19
N TYR A 117 -4.47 2.54 5.44
CA TYR A 117 -3.11 2.66 6.00
C TYR A 117 -2.14 3.10 4.90
N ALA A 118 -1.33 4.11 5.20
CA ALA A 118 -0.19 4.48 4.37
C ALA A 118 0.78 3.29 4.30
N ALA A 119 1.28 3.04 3.08
CA ALA A 119 2.35 2.09 2.83
C ALA A 119 3.67 2.56 3.45
#